data_AF-A0A177KKI7-F1
#
_entry.id   AF-A0A177KKI7-F1
#
_cell.length_a   1.000
_cell.length_b   1.000
_cell.length_c   1.000
_cell.angle_alpha   90.00
_cell.angle_beta   90.00
_cell.angle_gamma   90.00
#
_symmetry.space_group_name_H-M   'P 1'
#
loop_
_entity.id
_entity.type
_entity.pdbx_description
1 polymer ?
#
loop_
_entity_poly.entity_id
_entity_poly.type
_entity_poly.pdbx_seq_one_letter_code
_entity_poly.pdbx_strand_id
1 'polypeptide(L)'
;MSSSSSKGTLKNPQLTYSTEEAAVIDWLWVAKEAAGGIIGAVAGEVFLTIAKSALGQNINYKALLKDAVDDICARVGKMLKDEFIREYVADADTARNNLLTYMDSKKLDKLTLTEDAASYIVGRLKSVSETQEGLGGFMVAANIHLTSLKLMIEHNADFTKTLERNCLEYADWGEEQANKMVERVKTSVSPCTGGCRTIRDMGEVCSYSFTFDYGKDRRRFSTGSRNEMKRECDEARAIYYNDRVNPAEKLRDEIIHICNLWRSFNTV
;
A
#
# COMPACT_ATOMS: atom_id res chain seq x y z
N MET A 1 51.09 -3.91 41.59
CA MET A 1 50.21 -5.07 41.80
C MET A 1 49.06 -4.60 42.69
N SER A 2 47.92 -4.29 42.07
CA SER A 2 46.66 -5.08 42.17
C SER A 2 45.82 -4.62 43.37
N SER A 3 44.77 -3.82 43.18
CA SER A 3 43.35 -4.27 43.07
C SER A 3 42.56 -3.47 44.12
N SER A 4 41.27 -3.14 44.03
CA SER A 4 40.24 -3.16 42.99
C SER A 4 39.03 -2.46 43.63
N SER A 5 38.43 -1.45 42.97
CA SER A 5 37.15 -0.88 43.39
C SER A 5 36.00 -1.65 42.72
N SER A 6 35.10 -2.26 43.50
CA SER A 6 33.84 -2.81 42.99
C SER A 6 32.78 -1.71 42.89
N LYS A 7 32.41 -1.31 41.66
CA LYS A 7 31.19 -0.56 41.36
C LYS A 7 30.16 -1.51 40.76
N GLY A 8 28.93 -1.40 41.26
CA GLY A 8 27.80 -2.24 40.89
C GLY A 8 27.43 -2.17 39.41
N THR A 9 27.08 -3.32 38.85
CA THR A 9 26.55 -3.48 37.50
C THR A 9 25.03 -3.56 37.58
N LEU A 10 24.35 -2.56 37.00
CA LEU A 10 22.92 -2.61 36.71
C LEU A 10 22.67 -3.70 35.67
N LYS A 11 21.74 -4.62 35.98
CA LYS A 11 21.29 -5.67 35.06
C LYS A 11 20.48 -5.03 33.93
N ASN A 12 20.94 -5.21 32.69
CA ASN A 12 20.18 -4.92 31.48
C ASN A 12 18.92 -5.82 31.43
N PRO A 13 17.73 -5.29 31.11
CA PRO A 13 16.58 -6.13 30.84
C PRO A 13 16.76 -6.78 29.46
N GLN A 14 16.80 -8.11 29.44
CA GLN A 14 16.70 -8.87 28.20
C GLN A 14 15.30 -8.72 27.63
N LEU A 15 15.20 -8.20 26.39
CA LEU A 15 13.99 -8.30 25.58
C LEU A 15 13.74 -9.79 25.32
N THR A 16 12.70 -10.33 25.94
CA THR A 16 12.12 -11.62 25.56
C THR A 16 11.27 -11.42 24.31
N TYR A 17 11.76 -11.87 23.15
CA TYR A 17 10.93 -12.01 21.95
C TYR A 17 9.93 -13.14 22.19
N SER A 18 8.65 -12.80 22.27
CA SER A 18 7.57 -13.79 22.17
C SER A 18 7.60 -14.41 20.77
N THR A 19 7.36 -15.71 20.69
CA THR A 19 7.27 -16.48 19.44
C THR A 19 6.22 -15.87 18.50
N GLU A 20 6.67 -15.05 17.55
CA GLU A 20 5.87 -14.44 16.49
C GLU A 20 5.45 -15.51 15.46
N GLU A 21 4.17 -15.50 15.08
CA GLU A 21 3.77 -15.99 13.76
C GLU A 21 4.67 -15.33 12.72
N ALA A 22 5.31 -16.12 11.85
CA ALA A 22 6.17 -15.57 10.81
C ALA A 22 5.39 -14.51 10.01
N ALA A 23 5.84 -13.27 10.06
CA ALA A 23 5.18 -12.16 9.37
C ALA A 23 5.03 -12.50 7.87
N VAL A 24 3.81 -12.41 7.35
CA VAL A 24 3.55 -12.53 5.91
C VAL A 24 4.20 -11.34 5.22
N ILE A 25 5.19 -11.61 4.37
CA ILE A 25 5.89 -10.55 3.62
C ILE A 25 5.07 -10.23 2.37
N ASP A 26 4.35 -9.11 2.43
CA ASP A 26 3.61 -8.53 1.30
C ASP A 26 4.19 -7.16 0.88
N TRP A 27 3.62 -6.57 -0.18
CA TRP A 27 4.10 -5.29 -0.71
C TRP A 27 3.96 -4.13 0.27
N LEU A 28 2.95 -4.16 1.13
CA LEU A 28 2.64 -3.11 2.08
C LEU A 28 3.64 -3.14 3.25
N TRP A 29 3.97 -4.33 3.73
CA TRP A 29 5.04 -4.54 4.69
C TRP A 29 6.36 -4.00 4.15
N VAL A 30 6.74 -4.34 2.91
CA VAL A 30 7.97 -3.82 2.29
C VAL A 30 7.96 -2.29 2.20
N ALA A 31 6.83 -1.69 1.81
CA ALA A 31 6.69 -0.24 1.71
C ALA A 31 6.82 0.46 3.08
N LYS A 32 6.28 -0.13 4.15
CA LYS A 32 6.35 0.39 5.52
C LYS A 32 7.76 0.34 6.09
N GLU A 33 8.44 -0.78 5.93
CA GLU A 33 9.82 -0.95 6.37
C GLU A 33 10.77 0.00 5.64
N ALA A 34 10.59 0.15 4.32
CA ALA A 34 11.36 1.09 3.52
C ALA A 34 11.14 2.54 3.99
N ALA A 35 9.89 2.95 4.22
CA ALA A 35 9.55 4.29 4.70
C ALA A 35 10.15 4.58 6.08
N GLY A 36 10.10 3.63 7.01
CA GLY A 36 10.74 3.73 8.32
C GLY A 36 12.26 3.91 8.21
N GLY A 37 12.90 3.19 7.28
CA GLY A 37 14.33 3.32 7.03
C GLY A 37 14.73 4.66 6.40
N ILE A 38 13.89 5.27 5.57
CA ILE A 38 14.15 6.59 4.95
C ILE A 38 14.23 7.70 6.01
N ILE A 39 13.38 7.64 7.05
CA ILE A 39 13.29 8.65 8.12
C ILE A 39 14.24 8.41 9.29
N GLY A 40 14.72 7.17 9.45
CA GLY A 40 15.62 6.82 10.53
C GLY A 40 16.95 7.58 10.43
N ALA A 41 17.51 7.96 11.59
CA ALA A 41 18.86 8.52 11.70
C ALA A 41 19.97 7.48 11.40
N VAL A 42 19.59 6.23 11.12
CA VAL A 42 20.55 5.17 10.91
C VAL A 42 21.01 5.21 9.45
N ALA A 43 22.26 5.67 9.29
CA ALA A 43 23.03 5.70 8.05
C ALA A 43 22.81 4.44 7.21
N GLY A 44 22.96 4.58 5.88
CA GLY A 44 22.51 3.63 4.87
C GLY A 44 22.64 2.14 5.21
N GLU A 45 23.58 1.67 6.02
CA GLU A 45 23.74 0.25 6.40
C GLU A 45 22.53 -0.44 7.07
N VAL A 46 21.76 0.20 7.95
CA VAL A 46 20.56 -0.46 8.53
C VAL A 46 19.40 -0.44 7.55
N PHE A 47 19.24 0.65 6.79
CA PHE A 47 18.35 0.66 5.63
C PHE A 47 18.74 -0.44 4.63
N LEU A 48 20.03 -0.62 4.34
CA LEU A 48 20.55 -1.66 3.43
C LEU A 48 20.33 -3.07 4.01
N THR A 49 20.30 -3.22 5.33
CA THR A 49 20.00 -4.49 6.01
C THR A 49 18.52 -4.80 5.98
N ILE A 50 17.65 -3.82 6.22
CA ILE A 50 16.19 -3.95 6.09
C ILE A 50 15.84 -4.15 4.62
N ALA A 51 16.41 -3.38 3.70
CA ALA A 51 16.26 -3.53 2.27
C ALA A 51 16.86 -4.85 1.78
N LYS A 52 17.97 -5.38 2.29
CA LYS A 52 18.40 -6.76 1.96
C LYS A 52 17.51 -7.82 2.60
N SER A 53 16.97 -7.58 3.78
CA SER A 53 16.03 -8.48 4.46
C SER A 53 14.63 -8.42 3.85
N ALA A 54 14.26 -7.34 3.17
CA ALA A 54 12.95 -7.09 2.58
C ALA A 54 12.97 -7.16 1.06
N LEU A 55 14.15 -6.99 0.43
CA LEU A 55 14.45 -7.09 -1.01
C LEU A 55 15.32 -8.31 -1.38
N GLY A 56 15.97 -8.99 -0.44
CA GLY A 56 16.89 -10.11 -0.68
C GLY A 56 16.43 -11.45 -0.11
N GLN A 57 15.21 -11.54 0.42
CA GLN A 57 14.60 -12.82 0.73
C GLN A 57 14.38 -13.63 -0.55
N ASN A 58 14.19 -14.94 -0.42
CA ASN A 58 13.84 -15.84 -1.52
C ASN A 58 12.35 -15.67 -1.94
N ILE A 59 11.93 -14.41 -2.12
CA ILE A 59 10.59 -13.98 -2.47
C ILE A 59 10.57 -13.65 -3.96
N ASN A 60 9.46 -13.99 -4.62
CA ASN A 60 9.23 -13.60 -5.99
C ASN A 60 8.89 -12.09 -6.05
N TYR A 61 9.89 -11.22 -6.15
CA TYR A 61 9.69 -9.76 -6.22
C TYR A 61 8.82 -9.33 -7.39
N LYS A 62 8.89 -10.04 -8.52
CA LYS A 62 8.02 -9.75 -9.66
C LYS A 62 6.55 -10.02 -9.32
N ALA A 63 6.27 -11.06 -8.54
CA ALA A 63 4.94 -11.31 -8.00
C ALA A 63 4.55 -10.20 -7.01
N LEU A 64 5.41 -9.84 -6.06
CA LEU A 64 5.13 -8.76 -5.09
C LEU A 64 4.81 -7.42 -5.78
N LEU A 65 5.59 -7.04 -6.80
CA LEU A 65 5.35 -5.83 -7.60
C LEU A 65 3.99 -5.90 -8.31
N LYS A 66 3.67 -7.05 -8.91
CA LYS A 66 2.36 -7.26 -9.54
C LYS A 66 1.23 -7.18 -8.51
N ASP A 67 1.38 -7.84 -7.37
CA ASP A 67 0.41 -7.92 -6.29
C ASP A 67 0.07 -6.52 -5.75
N ALA A 68 1.05 -5.62 -5.69
CA ALA A 68 0.82 -4.22 -5.29
C ALA A 68 -0.18 -3.50 -6.21
N VAL A 69 -0.12 -3.75 -7.52
CA VAL A 69 -1.08 -3.20 -8.50
C VAL A 69 -2.41 -3.94 -8.42
N ASP A 70 -2.36 -5.28 -8.42
CA ASP A 70 -3.54 -6.15 -8.44
C ASP A 70 -4.44 -5.94 -7.22
N ASP A 71 -3.87 -5.77 -6.01
CA ASP A 71 -4.61 -5.55 -4.77
C ASP A 71 -5.48 -4.28 -4.86
N ILE A 72 -4.92 -3.17 -5.36
CA ILE A 72 -5.67 -1.94 -5.56
C ILE A 72 -6.71 -2.12 -6.68
N CYS A 73 -6.31 -2.67 -7.82
CA CYS A 73 -7.20 -2.95 -8.96
C CYS A 73 -8.45 -3.77 -8.55
N ALA A 74 -8.24 -4.85 -7.78
CA ALA A 74 -9.31 -5.72 -7.30
C ALA A 74 -10.31 -4.98 -6.38
N ARG A 75 -9.84 -4.03 -5.59
CA ARG A 75 -10.68 -3.20 -4.72
C ARG A 75 -11.49 -2.20 -5.52
N VAL A 76 -10.86 -1.48 -6.45
CA VAL A 76 -11.52 -0.41 -7.21
C VAL A 76 -12.34 -0.90 -8.41
N GLY A 77 -12.31 -2.20 -8.69
CA GLY A 77 -13.04 -2.84 -9.77
C GLY A 77 -12.57 -2.43 -11.16
N LYS A 78 -11.30 -2.01 -11.27
CA LYS A 78 -10.65 -1.58 -12.51
C LYS A 78 -9.33 -2.33 -12.69
N MET A 79 -8.84 -2.40 -13.92
CA MET A 79 -7.59 -3.06 -14.26
C MET A 79 -6.71 -2.11 -15.06
N LEU A 80 -5.41 -2.15 -14.78
CA LEU A 80 -4.42 -1.64 -15.72
C LEU A 80 -4.23 -2.64 -16.85
N LYS A 81 -3.77 -2.16 -18.00
CA LYS A 81 -3.43 -3.02 -19.13
C LYS A 81 -2.28 -3.93 -18.75
N ASP A 82 -2.34 -5.21 -19.14
CA ASP A 82 -1.29 -6.19 -18.84
C ASP A 82 0.08 -5.77 -19.39
N GLU A 83 0.12 -5.09 -20.55
CA GLU A 83 1.35 -4.54 -21.10
C GLU A 83 1.98 -3.52 -20.15
N PHE A 84 1.18 -2.63 -19.56
CA PHE A 84 1.65 -1.65 -18.60
C PHE A 84 2.18 -2.32 -17.34
N ILE A 85 1.45 -3.30 -16.78
CA ILE A 85 1.87 -4.02 -15.57
C ILE A 85 3.19 -4.74 -15.83
N ARG A 86 3.34 -5.40 -16.98
CA ARG A 86 4.58 -6.10 -17.37
C ARG A 86 5.76 -5.14 -17.48
N GLU A 87 5.58 -3.99 -18.10
CA GLU A 87 6.62 -2.95 -18.20
C GLU A 87 6.98 -2.40 -16.82
N TYR A 88 5.98 -2.05 -16.00
CA TYR A 88 6.19 -1.60 -14.62
C TYR A 88 7.00 -2.61 -13.80
N VAL A 89 6.62 -3.88 -13.82
CA VAL A 89 7.33 -4.94 -13.08
C VAL A 89 8.76 -5.09 -13.57
N ALA A 90 9.00 -5.02 -14.88
CA ALA A 90 10.34 -5.11 -15.45
C ALA A 90 11.23 -3.91 -15.07
N ASP A 91 10.69 -2.70 -15.16
CA ASP A 91 11.39 -1.46 -14.83
C ASP A 91 11.70 -1.42 -13.32
N ALA A 92 10.74 -1.78 -12.47
CA ALA A 92 10.90 -1.79 -11.02
C ALA A 92 11.88 -2.88 -10.55
N ASP A 93 11.85 -4.07 -11.16
CA ASP A 93 12.84 -5.11 -10.89
C ASP A 93 14.26 -4.68 -11.34
N THR A 94 14.36 -3.97 -12.45
CA THR A 94 15.63 -3.39 -12.92
C THR A 94 16.17 -2.36 -11.93
N ALA A 95 15.34 -1.43 -11.46
CA ALA A 95 15.70 -0.44 -10.44
C ALA A 95 16.14 -1.14 -9.13
N ARG A 96 15.38 -2.14 -8.67
CA ARG A 96 15.75 -2.97 -7.51
C ARG A 96 17.11 -3.63 -7.69
N ASN A 97 17.37 -4.25 -8.84
CA ASN A 97 18.64 -4.95 -9.10
C ASN A 97 19.83 -3.98 -9.17
N ASN A 98 19.64 -2.78 -9.73
CA ASN A 98 20.66 -1.73 -9.69
C ASN A 98 20.93 -1.29 -8.25
N LEU A 99 19.88 -1.09 -7.45
CA LEU A 99 20.02 -0.72 -6.04
C LEU A 99 20.79 -1.80 -5.27
N LEU A 100 20.42 -3.07 -5.39
CA LEU A 100 21.12 -4.21 -4.79
C LEU A 100 22.59 -4.26 -5.21
N THR A 101 22.87 -4.05 -6.50
CA THR A 101 24.25 -4.00 -7.02
C THR A 101 25.04 -2.84 -6.40
N TYR A 102 24.42 -1.67 -6.22
CA TYR A 102 25.05 -0.56 -5.48
C TYR A 102 25.31 -0.96 -4.03
N MET A 103 24.38 -1.64 -3.34
CA MET A 103 24.58 -2.07 -1.96
C MET A 103 25.83 -2.92 -1.79
N ASP A 104 26.08 -3.81 -2.75
CA ASP A 104 27.20 -4.77 -2.72
C ASP A 104 28.52 -4.16 -3.21
N SER A 105 28.47 -3.36 -4.27
CA SER A 105 29.68 -2.87 -4.97
C SER A 105 30.03 -1.41 -4.70
N LYS A 106 29.12 -0.65 -4.08
CA LYS A 106 29.19 0.80 -3.86
C LYS A 106 29.43 1.63 -5.14
N LYS A 107 29.07 1.08 -6.30
CA LYS A 107 29.19 1.72 -7.61
C LYS A 107 28.12 2.79 -7.82
N LEU A 108 28.52 4.06 -7.81
CA LEU A 108 27.61 5.21 -7.89
C LEU A 108 26.75 5.24 -9.16
N ASP A 109 27.26 4.75 -10.30
CA ASP A 109 26.48 4.66 -11.55
C ASP A 109 25.22 3.81 -11.36
N LYS A 110 25.28 2.77 -10.52
CA LYS A 110 24.12 1.93 -10.21
C LYS A 110 23.11 2.64 -9.33
N LEU A 111 23.56 3.50 -8.43
CA LEU A 111 22.67 4.33 -7.62
C LEU A 111 21.97 5.38 -8.49
N THR A 112 22.69 6.05 -9.39
CA THR A 112 22.11 7.00 -10.35
C THR A 112 21.08 6.31 -11.26
N LEU A 113 21.41 5.15 -11.84
CA LEU A 113 20.47 4.39 -12.66
C LEU A 113 19.21 3.93 -11.88
N THR A 114 19.34 3.72 -10.57
CA THR A 114 18.19 3.40 -9.71
C THR A 114 17.29 4.61 -9.54
N GLU A 115 17.87 5.77 -9.24
CA GLU A 115 17.14 7.02 -9.02
C GLU A 115 16.38 7.43 -10.28
N ASP A 116 17.06 7.46 -11.44
CA ASP A 116 16.45 7.78 -12.74
C ASP A 116 15.28 6.83 -13.06
N ALA A 117 15.49 5.52 -12.93
CA ALA A 117 14.48 4.52 -13.24
C ALA A 117 13.27 4.61 -12.29
N ALA A 118 13.51 4.73 -10.98
CA ALA A 118 12.45 4.79 -9.99
C ALA A 118 11.62 6.08 -10.13
N SER A 119 12.27 7.22 -10.36
CA SER A 119 11.63 8.51 -10.64
C SER A 119 10.74 8.43 -11.88
N TYR A 120 11.25 7.82 -12.97
CA TYR A 120 10.47 7.59 -14.20
C TYR A 120 9.24 6.72 -13.95
N ILE A 121 9.38 5.61 -13.22
CA ILE A 121 8.27 4.71 -12.88
C ILE A 121 7.21 5.45 -12.06
N VAL A 122 7.61 6.23 -11.06
CA VAL A 122 6.70 7.06 -10.26
C VAL A 122 5.89 8.01 -11.16
N GLY A 123 6.56 8.72 -12.07
CA GLY A 123 5.89 9.61 -13.02
C GLY A 123 4.89 8.88 -13.92
N ARG A 124 5.23 7.67 -14.39
CA ARG A 124 4.33 6.84 -15.18
C ARG A 124 3.11 6.39 -14.39
N LEU A 125 3.29 5.92 -13.17
CA LEU A 125 2.18 5.47 -12.32
C LEU A 125 1.22 6.61 -12.00
N LYS A 126 1.76 7.80 -11.68
CA LYS A 126 0.97 9.01 -11.46
C LYS A 126 0.17 9.45 -12.68
N SER A 127 0.72 9.28 -13.89
CA SER A 127 0.10 9.74 -15.15
C SER A 127 -0.89 8.74 -15.75
N VAL A 128 -0.66 7.44 -15.58
CA VAL A 128 -1.57 6.40 -16.10
C VAL A 128 -2.75 6.16 -15.15
N SER A 129 -2.62 6.49 -13.86
CA SER A 129 -3.72 6.34 -12.91
C SER A 129 -4.58 7.61 -12.83
N GLU A 130 -5.61 7.70 -13.66
CA GLU A 130 -6.72 8.65 -13.40
C GLU A 130 -7.55 8.23 -12.16
N THR A 131 -7.44 6.97 -11.72
CA THR A 131 -8.43 6.34 -10.82
C THR A 131 -7.86 5.34 -9.81
N GLN A 132 -6.74 5.68 -9.17
CA GLN A 132 -6.15 4.92 -8.05
C GLN A 132 -5.43 3.61 -8.41
N GLU A 133 -5.58 3.03 -9.60
CA GLU A 133 -5.05 1.68 -9.91
C GLU A 133 -3.53 1.56 -9.78
N GLY A 134 -2.81 2.65 -10.03
CA GLY A 134 -1.35 2.71 -9.89
C GLY A 134 -0.87 2.87 -8.45
N LEU A 135 -1.76 3.04 -7.46
CA LEU A 135 -1.41 3.43 -6.09
C LEU A 135 -0.43 2.45 -5.43
N GLY A 136 -0.72 1.16 -5.42
CA GLY A 136 0.15 0.19 -4.74
C GLY A 136 1.52 0.09 -5.44
N GLY A 137 1.52 0.05 -6.78
CA GLY A 137 2.76 0.11 -7.54
C GLY A 137 3.56 1.39 -7.29
N PHE A 138 2.85 2.51 -7.11
CA PHE A 138 3.44 3.81 -6.76
C PHE A 138 4.09 3.76 -5.39
N MET A 139 3.42 3.20 -4.37
CA MET A 139 3.99 3.10 -3.01
C MET A 139 5.32 2.36 -3.01
N VAL A 140 5.44 1.29 -3.79
CA VAL A 140 6.70 0.54 -3.91
C VAL A 140 7.76 1.34 -4.67
N ALA A 141 7.41 1.90 -5.84
CA ALA A 141 8.36 2.66 -6.67
C ALA A 141 8.85 3.94 -5.97
N ALA A 142 7.96 4.65 -5.29
CA ALA A 142 8.27 5.82 -4.49
C ALA A 142 9.29 5.50 -3.40
N ASN A 143 9.12 4.38 -2.68
CA ASN A 143 10.09 3.95 -1.67
C ASN A 143 11.47 3.64 -2.28
N ILE A 144 11.54 3.03 -3.47
CA ILE A 144 12.83 2.81 -4.17
C ILE A 144 13.48 4.16 -4.53
N HIS A 145 12.70 5.12 -5.02
CA HIS A 145 13.20 6.43 -5.42
C HIS A 145 13.68 7.28 -4.21
N LEU A 146 12.86 7.38 -3.16
CA LEU A 146 13.21 8.12 -1.95
C LEU A 146 14.44 7.50 -1.26
N THR A 147 14.53 6.17 -1.28
CA THR A 147 15.72 5.44 -0.86
C THR A 147 16.96 5.86 -1.64
N SER A 148 16.88 5.86 -2.97
CA SER A 148 18.04 6.21 -3.79
C SER A 148 18.48 7.65 -3.53
N LEU A 149 17.53 8.59 -3.38
CA LEU A 149 17.83 9.96 -3.00
C LEU A 149 18.51 10.05 -1.62
N LYS A 150 18.03 9.31 -0.63
CA LYS A 150 18.63 9.26 0.71
C LYS A 150 20.08 8.76 0.66
N LEU A 151 20.36 7.74 -0.14
CA LEU A 151 21.71 7.24 -0.34
C LEU A 151 22.58 8.22 -1.14
N MET A 152 22.00 8.97 -2.09
CA MET A 152 22.72 9.99 -2.85
C MET A 152 23.16 11.17 -1.97
N ILE A 153 22.42 11.50 -0.90
CA ILE A 153 22.80 12.54 0.08
C ILE A 153 24.15 12.24 0.73
N GLU A 154 24.50 10.97 0.94
CA GLU A 154 25.81 10.57 1.47
C GLU A 154 26.98 11.00 0.57
N HIS A 155 26.72 11.22 -0.72
CA HIS A 155 27.72 11.62 -1.71
C HIS A 155 27.57 13.07 -2.18
N ASN A 156 26.35 13.60 -2.18
CA ASN A 156 26.05 14.98 -2.52
C ASN A 156 24.85 15.49 -1.71
N ALA A 157 25.12 16.39 -0.76
CA ALA A 157 24.12 16.97 0.12
C ALA A 157 23.04 17.78 -0.61
N ASP A 158 23.26 18.20 -1.86
CA ASP A 158 22.28 18.94 -2.66
C ASP A 158 20.99 18.13 -2.90
N PHE A 159 21.06 16.80 -2.83
CA PHE A 159 19.90 15.92 -2.94
C PHE A 159 18.94 16.03 -1.75
N THR A 160 19.33 16.67 -0.64
CA THR A 160 18.47 16.84 0.55
C THR A 160 17.16 17.53 0.18
N LYS A 161 17.23 18.69 -0.49
CA LYS A 161 16.03 19.42 -0.93
C LYS A 161 15.19 18.63 -1.92
N THR A 162 15.82 17.82 -2.76
CA THR A 162 15.12 16.95 -3.72
C THR A 162 14.37 15.83 -2.97
N LEU A 163 14.99 15.22 -1.96
CA LEU A 163 14.35 14.22 -1.11
C LEU A 163 13.17 14.83 -0.33
N GLU A 164 13.37 15.97 0.35
CA GLU A 164 12.32 16.66 1.10
C GLU A 164 11.09 16.96 0.22
N ARG A 165 11.33 17.51 -0.99
CA ARG A 165 10.26 17.82 -1.94
C ARG A 165 9.52 16.56 -2.37
N ASN A 166 10.24 15.51 -2.76
CA ASN A 166 9.60 14.26 -3.22
C ASN A 166 8.86 13.55 -2.07
N CYS A 167 9.37 13.56 -0.84
CA CYS A 167 8.66 13.03 0.33
C CYS A 167 7.29 13.69 0.52
N LEU A 168 7.23 15.02 0.44
CA LEU A 168 5.98 15.77 0.54
C LEU A 168 5.05 15.49 -0.65
N GLU A 169 5.56 15.61 -1.87
CA GLU A 169 4.77 15.39 -3.09
C GLU A 169 4.19 13.97 -3.14
N TYR A 170 4.97 12.97 -2.74
CA TYR A 170 4.54 11.57 -2.77
C TYR A 170 3.57 11.25 -1.65
N ALA A 171 3.74 11.84 -0.48
CA ALA A 171 2.80 11.70 0.62
C ALA A 171 1.43 12.29 0.28
N ASP A 172 1.42 13.50 -0.28
CA ASP A 172 0.17 14.18 -0.66
C ASP A 172 -0.58 13.42 -1.75
N TRP A 173 0.14 12.96 -2.78
CA TRP A 173 -0.47 12.15 -3.84
C TRP A 173 -0.97 10.80 -3.31
N GLY A 174 -0.16 10.09 -2.52
CA GLY A 174 -0.51 8.78 -1.97
C GLY A 174 -1.75 8.84 -1.07
N GLU A 175 -1.82 9.83 -0.18
CA GLU A 175 -2.98 10.05 0.69
C GLU A 175 -4.24 10.42 -0.12
N GLU A 176 -4.13 11.31 -1.10
CA GLU A 176 -5.26 11.69 -1.94
C GLU A 176 -5.84 10.46 -2.66
N GLN A 177 -4.99 9.61 -3.25
CA GLN A 177 -5.44 8.42 -3.95
C GLN A 177 -5.98 7.35 -3.00
N ALA A 178 -5.40 7.18 -1.81
CA ALA A 178 -5.91 6.24 -0.81
C ALA A 178 -7.32 6.63 -0.33
N ASN A 179 -7.56 7.93 -0.12
CA ASN A 179 -8.88 8.46 0.21
C ASN A 179 -9.88 8.23 -0.93
N LYS A 180 -9.51 8.57 -2.18
CA LYS A 180 -10.35 8.33 -3.36
C LYS A 180 -10.66 6.85 -3.56
N MET A 181 -9.73 5.95 -3.27
CA MET A 181 -9.92 4.50 -3.34
C MET A 181 -11.05 4.08 -2.41
N VAL A 182 -11.01 4.50 -1.15
CA VAL A 182 -12.05 4.16 -0.17
C VAL A 182 -13.41 4.70 -0.59
N GLU A 183 -13.50 5.96 -1.01
CA GLU A 183 -14.77 6.54 -1.48
C GLU A 183 -15.33 5.78 -2.68
N ARG A 184 -14.47 5.37 -3.61
CA ARG A 184 -14.87 4.52 -4.73
C ARG A 184 -15.37 3.15 -4.27
N VAL A 185 -14.72 2.50 -3.31
CA VAL A 185 -15.17 1.20 -2.77
C VAL A 185 -16.51 1.34 -2.06
N LYS A 186 -16.74 2.44 -1.31
CA LYS A 186 -18.04 2.72 -0.68
C LYS A 186 -19.18 2.80 -1.70
N THR A 187 -18.92 3.35 -2.89
CA THR A 187 -19.92 3.42 -3.97
C THR A 187 -20.15 2.09 -4.70
N SER A 188 -19.33 1.06 -4.45
CA SER A 188 -19.48 -0.24 -5.10
C SER A 188 -20.76 -0.97 -4.68
N VAL A 189 -21.32 -0.65 -3.51
CA VAL A 189 -22.54 -1.26 -2.94
C VAL A 189 -23.66 -0.22 -2.88
N SER A 190 -24.75 -0.44 -3.61
CA SER A 190 -25.90 0.48 -3.63
C SER A 190 -26.70 0.40 -2.33
N PRO A 191 -27.50 1.44 -1.99
CA PRO A 191 -28.58 1.30 -1.03
C PRO A 191 -29.56 0.18 -1.44
N CYS A 192 -30.26 -0.38 -0.45
CA CYS A 192 -31.41 -1.24 -0.71
C CYS A 192 -32.55 -0.42 -1.30
N THR A 193 -32.98 -0.82 -2.50
CA THR A 193 -34.08 -0.22 -3.25
C THR A 193 -35.15 -1.25 -3.47
N GLY A 194 -36.41 -0.83 -3.51
CA GLY A 194 -37.52 -1.75 -3.65
C GLY A 194 -38.86 -1.14 -3.31
N GLY A 195 -39.90 -1.93 -3.50
CA GLY A 195 -41.27 -1.50 -3.30
C GLY A 195 -42.26 -2.63 -3.53
N CYS A 196 -43.52 -2.32 -3.25
CA CYS A 196 -44.64 -3.23 -3.42
C CYS A 196 -45.53 -2.73 -4.55
N ARG A 197 -46.09 -3.67 -5.30
CA ARG A 197 -47.10 -3.40 -6.33
C ARG A 197 -48.23 -4.40 -6.21
N THR A 198 -49.45 -3.94 -6.38
CA THR A 198 -50.62 -4.82 -6.43
C THR A 198 -50.76 -5.39 -7.83
N ILE A 199 -50.76 -6.71 -7.94
CA ILE A 199 -50.98 -7.42 -9.21
C ILE A 199 -52.37 -8.05 -9.16
N ARG A 200 -53.17 -7.83 -10.20
CA ARG A 200 -54.49 -8.44 -10.35
C ARG A 200 -54.36 -9.96 -10.20
N ASP A 201 -55.20 -10.55 -9.37
CA ASP A 201 -55.23 -12.00 -9.09
C ASP A 201 -54.06 -12.57 -8.26
N MET A 202 -53.03 -11.78 -7.92
CA MET A 202 -51.90 -12.23 -7.07
C MET A 202 -51.74 -11.45 -5.75
N GLY A 203 -52.46 -10.34 -5.57
CA GLY A 203 -52.35 -9.50 -4.38
C GLY A 203 -51.12 -8.58 -4.41
N GLU A 204 -50.66 -8.14 -3.23
CA GLU A 204 -49.46 -7.29 -3.10
C GLU A 204 -48.19 -8.13 -3.30
N VAL A 205 -47.38 -7.75 -4.29
CA VAL A 205 -46.08 -8.35 -4.57
C VAL A 205 -45.00 -7.32 -4.29
N CYS A 206 -44.12 -7.63 -3.34
CA CYS A 206 -43.01 -6.78 -2.95
C CYS A 206 -41.68 -7.36 -3.42
N SER A 207 -40.72 -6.49 -3.71
CA SER A 207 -39.34 -6.90 -3.91
C SER A 207 -38.38 -5.82 -3.49
N TYR A 208 -37.27 -6.23 -2.88
CA TYR A 208 -36.13 -5.38 -2.52
C TYR A 208 -34.85 -5.94 -3.11
N SER A 209 -33.90 -5.07 -3.44
CA SER A 209 -32.60 -5.46 -3.94
C SER A 209 -31.55 -4.38 -3.70
N PHE A 210 -30.29 -4.80 -3.69
CA PHE A 210 -29.15 -3.92 -3.84
C PHE A 210 -28.24 -4.49 -4.92
N THR A 211 -27.43 -3.62 -5.52
CA THR A 211 -26.36 -4.01 -6.43
C THR A 211 -25.01 -3.87 -5.74
N PHE A 212 -24.05 -4.69 -6.13
CA PHE A 212 -22.67 -4.61 -5.65
C PHE A 212 -21.70 -4.73 -6.84
N ASP A 213 -20.40 -4.61 -6.57
CA ASP A 213 -19.33 -4.65 -7.57
C ASP A 213 -19.57 -3.69 -8.73
N TYR A 214 -19.91 -2.44 -8.38
CA TYR A 214 -20.15 -1.36 -9.34
C TYR A 214 -21.34 -1.64 -10.27
N GLY A 215 -22.36 -2.34 -9.76
CA GLY A 215 -23.58 -2.65 -10.49
C GLY A 215 -23.51 -3.92 -11.34
N LYS A 216 -22.39 -4.65 -11.31
CA LYS A 216 -22.22 -5.91 -12.05
C LYS A 216 -23.15 -7.00 -11.52
N ASP A 217 -23.34 -7.04 -10.20
CA ASP A 217 -24.12 -8.05 -9.53
C ASP A 217 -25.29 -7.47 -8.74
N ARG A 218 -26.31 -8.29 -8.51
CA ARG A 218 -27.54 -7.90 -7.81
C ARG A 218 -28.04 -9.02 -6.91
N ARG A 219 -28.37 -8.68 -5.67
CA ARG A 219 -29.09 -9.57 -4.75
C ARG A 219 -30.53 -9.11 -4.61
N ARG A 220 -31.49 -10.03 -4.74
CA ARG A 220 -32.93 -9.75 -4.70
C ARG A 220 -33.62 -10.55 -3.60
N PHE A 221 -34.60 -9.92 -2.96
CA PHE A 221 -35.45 -10.46 -1.90
C PHE A 221 -36.90 -10.28 -2.33
N SER A 222 -37.65 -11.38 -2.42
CA SER A 222 -39.03 -11.38 -2.95
C SER A 222 -39.96 -12.35 -2.22
N THR A 223 -39.55 -12.81 -1.04
CA THR A 223 -40.26 -13.77 -0.19
C THR A 223 -40.36 -13.22 1.22
N GLY A 224 -41.50 -13.39 1.88
CA GLY A 224 -41.76 -12.86 3.23
C GLY A 224 -42.57 -11.57 3.23
N SER A 225 -42.71 -10.97 4.42
CA SER A 225 -43.43 -9.68 4.56
C SER A 225 -42.60 -8.51 4.06
N ARG A 226 -43.23 -7.37 3.73
CA ARG A 226 -42.53 -6.14 3.31
C ARG A 226 -41.39 -5.74 4.27
N ASN A 227 -41.68 -5.76 5.58
CA ASN A 227 -40.71 -5.38 6.61
C ASN A 227 -39.56 -6.38 6.71
N GLU A 228 -39.87 -7.68 6.60
CA GLU A 228 -38.89 -8.75 6.59
C GLU A 228 -37.95 -8.65 5.40
N MET A 229 -38.47 -8.47 4.17
CA MET A 229 -37.64 -8.31 2.98
C MET A 229 -36.74 -7.06 3.03
N LYS A 230 -37.24 -5.93 3.55
CA LYS A 230 -36.41 -4.73 3.69
C LYS A 230 -35.27 -4.96 4.69
N ARG A 231 -35.59 -5.57 5.84
CA ARG A 231 -34.61 -5.92 6.88
C ARG A 231 -33.55 -6.87 6.34
N GLU A 232 -33.95 -7.96 5.68
CA GLU A 232 -33.01 -8.93 5.09
C GLU A 232 -32.13 -8.30 4.01
N CYS A 233 -32.71 -7.40 3.19
CA CYS A 233 -31.93 -6.64 2.22
C CYS A 233 -30.86 -5.79 2.93
N ASP A 234 -31.23 -5.03 3.94
CA ASP A 234 -30.31 -4.14 4.66
C ASP A 234 -29.21 -4.93 5.39
N GLU A 235 -29.57 -6.05 6.03
CA GLU A 235 -28.62 -6.95 6.70
C GLU A 235 -27.62 -7.54 5.71
N ALA A 236 -28.11 -8.11 4.60
CA ALA A 236 -27.25 -8.64 3.55
C ALA A 236 -26.35 -7.55 2.96
N ARG A 237 -26.90 -6.36 2.68
CA ARG A 237 -26.13 -5.21 2.18
C ARG A 237 -25.03 -4.82 3.16
N ALA A 238 -25.32 -4.76 4.45
CA ALA A 238 -24.35 -4.39 5.48
C ALA A 238 -23.17 -5.37 5.53
N ILE A 239 -23.42 -6.67 5.36
CA ILE A 239 -22.38 -7.70 5.26
C ILE A 239 -21.47 -7.40 4.06
N TYR A 240 -22.03 -7.29 2.84
CA TYR A 240 -21.22 -6.98 1.65
C TYR A 240 -20.47 -5.65 1.75
N TYR A 241 -21.11 -4.62 2.31
CA TYR A 241 -20.49 -3.33 2.51
C TYR A 241 -19.28 -3.45 3.44
N ASN A 242 -19.44 -4.10 4.59
CA ASN A 242 -18.36 -4.27 5.57
C ASN A 242 -17.22 -5.13 5.03
N ASP A 243 -17.54 -6.19 4.29
CA ASP A 243 -16.54 -7.10 3.69
C ASP A 243 -15.69 -6.41 2.62
N ARG A 244 -16.18 -5.33 2.00
CA ARG A 244 -15.46 -4.58 0.96
C ARG A 244 -14.80 -3.32 1.52
N VAL A 245 -15.54 -2.54 2.31
CA VAL A 245 -15.12 -1.22 2.80
C VAL A 245 -14.11 -1.33 3.94
N ASN A 246 -14.33 -2.21 4.92
CA ASN A 246 -13.40 -2.29 6.07
C ASN A 246 -11.98 -2.66 5.64
N PRO A 247 -11.76 -3.64 4.73
CA PRO A 247 -10.42 -3.92 4.23
C PRO A 247 -9.80 -2.75 3.45
N ALA A 248 -10.60 -1.98 2.70
CA ALA A 248 -10.12 -0.81 1.98
C ALA A 248 -9.75 0.34 2.93
N GLU A 249 -10.52 0.55 4.00
CA GLU A 249 -10.21 1.53 5.04
C GLU A 249 -8.93 1.15 5.80
N LYS A 250 -8.77 -0.13 6.16
CA LYS A 250 -7.52 -0.62 6.77
C LYS A 250 -6.32 -0.37 5.87
N LEU A 251 -6.44 -0.66 4.58
CA LEU A 251 -5.36 -0.41 3.62
C LEU A 251 -5.06 1.09 3.47
N ARG A 252 -6.09 1.94 3.40
CA ARG A 252 -5.94 3.40 3.39
C ARG A 252 -5.14 3.86 4.62
N ASP A 253 -5.48 3.36 5.80
CA ASP A 253 -4.83 3.79 7.05
C ASP A 253 -3.34 3.41 7.07
N GLU A 254 -2.98 2.23 6.56
CA GLU A 254 -1.57 1.83 6.41
C GLU A 254 -0.83 2.68 5.36
N ILE A 255 -1.48 3.02 4.24
CA ILE A 255 -0.90 3.93 3.23
C ILE A 255 -0.69 5.32 3.84
N ILE A 256 -1.68 5.85 4.56
CA ILE A 256 -1.58 7.15 5.24
C ILE A 256 -0.46 7.12 6.28
N HIS A 257 -0.29 6.01 7.00
CA HIS A 257 0.83 5.84 7.91
C HIS A 257 2.17 5.98 7.19
N ILE A 258 2.35 5.32 6.03
CA ILE A 258 3.56 5.47 5.19
C ILE A 258 3.75 6.92 4.73
N CYS A 259 2.69 7.58 4.26
CA CYS A 259 2.73 8.98 3.85
C CYS A 259 3.16 9.90 5.01
N ASN A 260 2.69 9.64 6.22
CA ASN A 260 3.07 10.40 7.41
C ASN A 260 4.54 10.18 7.78
N LEU A 261 5.09 8.96 7.59
CA LEU A 261 6.52 8.73 7.73
C LEU A 261 7.26 9.63 6.73
N TRP A 262 6.94 9.61 5.44
CA TRP A 262 7.61 10.46 4.46
C TRP A 262 7.57 11.95 4.83
N ARG A 263 6.43 12.47 5.31
CA ARG A 263 6.32 13.87 5.78
C ARG A 263 7.20 14.19 6.98
N SER A 264 7.45 13.23 7.87
CA SER A 264 8.30 13.43 9.05
C SER A 264 9.78 13.58 8.74
N PHE A 265 10.22 13.34 7.49
CA PHE A 265 11.61 13.53 7.08
C PHE A 265 12.14 14.94 7.43
N ASN A 266 11.28 15.96 7.39
CA ASN A 266 11.65 17.35 7.69
C ASN A 266 11.70 17.68 9.20
N THR A 267 11.39 16.72 10.08
CA THR A 267 11.30 16.94 11.54
C THR A 267 12.45 16.32 12.34
N VAL A 268 13.41 15.70 11.64
CA VAL A 268 14.60 15.04 12.22
C VAL A 268 15.86 15.78 11.75
#